data_AF-A0A0S2SPM6-F1
#
_entry.id   AF-A0A0S2SPM6-F1
#
_cell.length_a   1.000
_cell.length_b   1.000
_cell.length_c   1.000
_cell.angle_alpha   90.00
_cell.angle_beta   90.00
_cell.angle_gamma   90.00
#
_symmetry.space_group_name_H-M   'P 1'
#
loop_
_entity.id
_entity.type
_entity.pdbx_description
1 polymer ?
#
loop_
_entity_poly.entity_id
_entity_poly.type
_entity_poly.pdbx_seq_one_letter_code
_entity_poly.pdbx_strand_id
1 'polypeptide(L)'
;MINIITDEELTALLGGASGEQDEFRPVTLYALDDRSYCLALESQLPAEIALLRAESSSDWQWGSWFGKSQFLLFSPAHHSGKVYWDALHEGEGILSLDTLWLPRLERALQAWHEWLGRQQVLLLEDHPFQGAQMAGQIREMGAQVALVRDESELRRALETGPVDWVVSDLALAHDDAIRVLGREVKVTAPVILLSGHDQSLVDGAAQLLSLRGVKVVGAFTKPLDTHRLLPLLLRGYEGAPAPHLRPPQSRRVRSWAGEIAGVLGRPDAPVPAPLSRWLLLASLDKEWSALRQQAEGEGRWTLVIRSRDELLSHPERFSLALQARLAGASLALFVDSRETLSFELLERLPLEAILVGSRLLPLLEQGGLIEHFLERARDKGCRLYLDDPYGLLDDEVWLARGFEGRW
;
A
#
# COMPACT_ATOMS: atom_id res chain seq x y z
N MET A 1 0.38 2.87 -28.22
CA MET A 1 0.41 1.82 -27.18
C MET A 1 0.96 2.45 -25.92
N ILE A 2 0.09 2.86 -25.01
CA ILE A 2 0.44 3.59 -23.79
C ILE A 2 -0.26 2.83 -22.66
N ASN A 3 0.42 1.84 -22.06
CA ASN A 3 -0.06 1.20 -20.84
C ASN A 3 0.31 2.12 -19.67
N ILE A 4 -0.64 2.98 -19.30
CA ILE A 4 -0.61 3.78 -18.08
C ILE A 4 -0.84 2.81 -16.93
N ILE A 5 0.21 2.53 -16.15
CA ILE A 5 0.07 1.86 -14.86
C ILE A 5 -0.70 2.82 -13.95
N THR A 6 -1.87 2.39 -13.48
CA THR A 6 -2.67 3.14 -12.50
C THR A 6 -2.11 2.89 -11.10
N ASP A 7 -2.45 3.74 -10.13
CA ASP A 7 -2.10 3.55 -8.70
C ASP A 7 -2.45 2.16 -8.15
N GLU A 8 -3.45 1.51 -8.75
CA GLU A 8 -3.87 0.14 -8.44
C GLU A 8 -2.77 -0.88 -8.75
N GLU A 9 -2.04 -0.74 -9.85
CA GLU A 9 -0.97 -1.66 -10.24
C GLU A 9 0.32 -1.41 -9.43
N LEU A 10 0.65 -0.17 -9.08
CA LEU A 10 1.79 0.13 -8.18
C LEU A 10 1.48 -0.30 -6.74
N THR A 11 0.23 -0.14 -6.28
CA THR A 11 -0.20 -0.65 -4.96
C THR A 11 -0.28 -2.18 -4.97
N ALA A 12 -0.75 -2.84 -6.02
CA ALA A 12 -0.76 -4.30 -6.12
C ALA A 12 0.68 -4.88 -6.23
N LEU A 13 1.58 -4.15 -6.90
CA LEU A 13 3.01 -4.46 -6.96
C LEU A 13 3.75 -4.22 -5.63
N LEU A 14 3.24 -3.38 -4.73
CA LEU A 14 3.83 -3.11 -3.41
C LEU A 14 3.12 -3.85 -2.26
N GLY A 15 1.82 -4.09 -2.35
CA GLY A 15 1.05 -4.90 -1.42
C GLY A 15 1.16 -6.38 -1.74
N GLY A 16 1.75 -7.14 -0.83
CA GLY A 16 1.78 -8.60 -0.84
C GLY A 16 0.99 -9.19 0.34
N ALA A 17 0.55 -10.42 0.18
CA ALA A 17 -0.36 -11.19 1.00
C ALA A 17 0.22 -11.76 2.32
N SER A 18 -0.61 -11.75 3.39
CA SER A 18 -0.72 -12.66 4.57
C SER A 18 0.43 -12.64 5.58
N GLY A 19 0.24 -12.55 6.89
CA GLY A 19 -0.93 -12.44 7.77
C GLY A 19 -0.53 -12.82 9.21
N GLU A 20 -0.55 -11.87 10.15
CA GLU A 20 -0.94 -12.04 11.57
C GLU A 20 -1.04 -10.68 12.29
N GLN A 21 -2.27 -10.31 12.66
CA GLN A 21 -2.71 -9.30 13.65
C GLN A 21 -2.10 -7.89 13.62
N ASP A 22 -2.31 -7.16 12.51
CA ASP A 22 -2.40 -5.69 12.56
C ASP A 22 -3.87 -5.28 12.43
N GLU A 23 -4.43 -4.73 13.52
CA GLU A 23 -5.81 -4.25 13.55
C GLU A 23 -5.94 -3.05 12.60
N PHE A 24 -6.83 -3.16 11.61
CA PHE A 24 -7.05 -2.11 10.62
C PHE A 24 -7.59 -0.85 11.31
N ARG A 25 -6.98 0.30 11.02
CA ARG A 25 -7.36 1.60 11.59
C ARG A 25 -7.79 2.57 10.49
N PRO A 26 -9.10 2.85 10.32
CA PRO A 26 -9.61 3.70 9.25
C PRO A 26 -9.29 5.19 9.44
N VAL A 27 -8.93 5.59 10.66
CA VAL A 27 -8.60 6.98 10.99
C VAL A 27 -7.18 7.06 11.52
N THR A 28 -6.39 8.01 11.02
CA THR A 28 -5.03 8.28 11.46
C THR A 28 -4.91 9.72 11.95
N LEU A 29 -4.38 9.89 13.16
CA LEU A 29 -4.03 11.15 13.78
C LEU A 29 -2.52 11.31 13.80
N TYR A 30 -2.02 12.29 13.08
CA TYR A 30 -0.62 12.72 13.09
C TYR A 30 -0.47 13.85 14.11
N ALA A 31 0.38 13.68 15.12
CA ALA A 31 0.74 14.73 16.07
C ALA A 31 2.00 15.44 15.60
N LEU A 32 1.90 16.74 15.32
CA LEU A 32 2.98 17.55 14.74
C LEU A 32 4.08 17.93 15.75
N ASP A 33 3.80 17.76 17.04
CA ASP A 33 4.70 18.10 18.13
C ASP A 33 4.51 17.19 19.34
N ASP A 34 5.55 17.11 20.18
CA ASP A 34 5.58 16.29 21.39
C ASP A 34 4.39 16.54 22.31
N ARG A 35 3.97 17.80 22.47
CA ARG A 35 2.87 18.13 23.37
C ARG A 35 1.55 17.63 22.81
N SER A 36 1.33 17.76 21.51
CA SER A 36 0.17 17.17 20.84
C SER A 36 0.14 15.65 20.95
N TYR A 37 1.30 15.00 20.79
CA TYR A 37 1.41 13.55 20.87
C TYR A 37 1.12 13.03 22.28
N CYS A 38 1.75 13.60 23.31
CA CYS A 38 1.53 13.19 24.70
C CYS A 38 0.08 13.40 25.13
N LEU A 39 -0.51 14.54 24.76
CA LEU A 39 -1.91 14.82 25.09
C LEU A 39 -2.85 13.83 24.39
N ALA A 40 -2.61 13.53 23.11
CA ALA A 40 -3.41 12.54 22.37
C ALA A 40 -3.30 11.14 23.00
N LEU A 41 -2.10 10.74 23.43
CA LEU A 41 -1.86 9.47 24.11
C LEU A 41 -2.62 9.36 25.44
N GLU A 42 -2.65 10.44 26.23
CA GLU A 42 -3.38 10.51 27.51
C GLU A 42 -4.91 10.55 27.33
N SER A 43 -5.38 10.98 26.16
CA SER A 43 -6.81 11.22 25.87
C SER A 43 -7.62 9.95 25.58
N GLN A 44 -7.02 8.75 25.68
CA GLN A 44 -7.68 7.46 25.45
C GLN A 44 -8.42 7.37 24.10
N LEU A 45 -7.69 7.59 23.00
CA LEU A 45 -8.25 7.47 21.65
C LEU A 45 -8.94 6.11 21.44
N PRO A 46 -10.04 6.05 20.66
CA PRO A 46 -10.62 4.78 20.23
C PRO A 46 -9.55 3.88 19.57
N ALA A 47 -9.63 2.57 19.80
CA ALA A 47 -8.62 1.60 19.32
C ALA A 47 -8.45 1.61 17.79
N GLU A 48 -9.52 1.96 17.06
CA GLU A 48 -9.56 2.07 15.60
C GLU A 48 -8.86 3.33 15.06
N ILE A 49 -8.34 4.21 15.93
CA ILE A 49 -7.58 5.40 15.53
C ILE A 49 -6.09 5.12 15.67
N ALA A 50 -5.34 5.27 14.59
CA ALA A 50 -3.88 5.26 14.62
C ALA A 50 -3.38 6.61 15.13
N LEU A 51 -2.43 6.61 16.07
CA LEU A 51 -1.74 7.81 16.52
C LEU A 51 -0.29 7.70 16.05
N LEU A 52 0.19 8.70 15.31
CA LEU A 52 1.55 8.77 14.79
C LEU A 52 2.15 10.13 15.14
N ARG A 53 3.46 10.18 15.35
CA ARG A 53 4.19 11.45 15.43
C ARG A 53 4.62 11.89 14.03
N ALA A 54 4.58 13.19 13.76
CA ALA A 54 4.93 13.77 12.48
C ALA A 54 5.76 15.04 12.65
N GLU A 55 6.63 15.33 11.68
CA GLU A 55 7.43 16.57 11.66
C GLU A 55 7.14 17.36 10.37
N SER A 56 6.88 18.66 10.53
CA SER A 56 6.54 19.53 9.41
C SER A 56 7.66 19.62 8.37
N SER A 57 7.33 19.45 7.09
CA SER A 57 8.22 19.76 5.96
C SER A 57 7.65 20.87 5.07
N SER A 58 8.53 21.60 4.38
CA SER A 58 8.14 22.64 3.40
C SER A 58 7.35 22.08 2.21
N ASP A 59 7.48 20.78 1.95
CA ASP A 59 6.86 20.10 0.82
C ASP A 59 5.45 19.56 1.14
N TRP A 60 4.97 19.79 2.38
CA TRP A 60 3.66 19.29 2.81
C TRP A 60 2.51 19.97 2.07
N GLN A 61 1.55 19.16 1.62
CA GLN A 61 0.31 19.66 1.04
C GLN A 61 -0.78 19.72 2.10
N TRP A 62 -0.62 20.68 3.02
CA TRP A 62 -1.46 20.89 4.20
C TRP A 62 -2.98 20.85 3.91
N GLY A 63 -3.43 21.44 2.79
CA GLY A 63 -4.85 21.53 2.46
C GLY A 63 -5.48 20.28 1.84
N SER A 64 -4.71 19.27 1.43
CA SER A 64 -5.22 18.11 0.67
C SER A 64 -5.02 16.76 1.33
N TRP A 65 -4.07 16.63 2.27
CA TRP A 65 -3.81 15.35 2.93
C TRP A 65 -4.73 15.08 4.11
N PHE A 66 -5.20 16.12 4.79
CA PHE A 66 -6.00 15.97 6.00
C PHE A 66 -7.49 16.29 5.73
N GLY A 67 -8.39 15.45 6.22
CA GLY A 67 -9.83 15.71 6.09
C GLY A 67 -10.74 14.59 6.55
N LYS A 68 -10.79 13.48 5.78
CA LYS A 68 -11.78 12.40 6.00
C LYS A 68 -11.30 11.31 6.96
N SER A 69 -10.10 10.79 6.71
CA SER A 69 -9.50 9.64 7.40
C SER A 69 -8.16 10.02 8.04
N GLN A 70 -7.51 11.06 7.54
CA GLN A 70 -6.22 11.52 8.03
C GLN A 70 -6.39 12.89 8.68
N PHE A 71 -5.83 13.05 9.86
CA PHE A 71 -5.93 14.25 10.67
C PHE A 71 -4.57 14.64 11.21
N LEU A 72 -4.35 15.93 11.37
CA LEU A 72 -3.16 16.49 12.00
C LEU A 72 -3.57 17.19 13.29
N LEU A 73 -2.85 16.97 14.39
CA LEU A 73 -2.99 17.68 15.65
C LEU A 73 -1.72 18.46 15.97
N PHE A 74 -1.86 19.75 16.28
CA PHE A 74 -0.72 20.60 16.62
C PHE A 74 -1.02 21.54 17.80
N SER A 75 0.03 22.00 18.46
CA SER A 75 -0.04 23.03 19.49
C SER A 75 0.25 24.42 18.89
N PRO A 76 -0.72 25.36 18.86
CA PRO A 76 -0.51 26.71 18.29
C PRO A 76 0.70 27.43 18.87
N ALA A 77 0.93 27.29 20.18
CA ALA A 77 2.07 27.90 20.86
C ALA A 77 3.44 27.40 20.35
N HIS A 78 3.55 26.15 19.91
CA HIS A 78 4.81 25.58 19.40
C HIS A 78 5.11 25.95 17.94
N HIS A 79 4.07 26.23 17.16
CA HIS A 79 4.21 26.47 15.71
C HIS A 79 4.03 27.93 15.30
N SER A 80 3.63 28.82 16.22
CA SER A 80 3.50 30.25 15.95
C SER A 80 4.80 30.84 15.40
N GLY A 81 4.71 31.55 14.29
CA GLY A 81 5.86 32.17 13.61
C GLY A 81 6.73 31.24 12.75
N LYS A 82 6.36 29.96 12.61
CA LYS A 82 7.00 29.05 11.64
C LYS A 82 6.60 29.41 10.21
N VAL A 83 7.45 29.08 9.23
CA VAL A 83 7.25 29.40 7.80
C VAL A 83 5.93 28.83 7.25
N TYR A 84 5.50 27.68 7.77
CA TYR A 84 4.26 27.00 7.39
C TYR A 84 3.05 27.38 8.25
N TRP A 85 3.17 28.37 9.14
CA TRP A 85 2.09 28.76 10.07
C TRP A 85 0.78 29.09 9.36
N ASP A 86 0.86 29.83 8.24
CA ASP A 86 -0.33 30.20 7.47
C ASP A 86 -1.01 28.98 6.82
N ALA A 87 -0.28 27.87 6.65
CA ALA A 87 -0.82 26.60 6.15
C ALA A 87 -1.47 25.74 7.25
N LEU A 88 -1.14 25.99 8.53
CA LEU A 88 -1.82 25.41 9.70
C LEU A 88 -3.16 26.13 10.00
N HIS A 89 -3.92 26.44 8.96
CA HIS A 89 -5.26 26.97 9.14
C HIS A 89 -6.18 25.84 9.60
N GLU A 90 -6.91 26.07 10.70
CA GLU A 90 -7.83 25.07 11.24
C GLU A 90 -8.89 24.72 10.17
N GLY A 91 -8.89 23.45 9.76
CA GLY A 91 -9.66 22.94 8.63
C GLY A 91 -10.49 21.72 9.02
N GLU A 92 -10.96 20.96 8.04
CA GLU A 92 -11.62 19.68 8.33
C GLU A 92 -10.67 18.68 9.00
N GLY A 93 -9.44 18.56 8.49
CA GLY A 93 -8.44 17.62 8.99
C GLY A 93 -7.28 18.19 9.80
N ILE A 94 -7.08 19.51 9.80
CA ILE A 94 -6.04 20.17 10.62
C ILE A 94 -6.68 20.65 11.92
N LEU A 95 -6.22 20.09 13.04
CA LEU A 95 -6.80 20.23 14.37
C LEU A 95 -5.81 20.91 15.32
N SER A 96 -6.32 21.81 16.15
CA SER A 96 -5.54 22.52 17.16
C SER A 96 -5.82 21.94 18.55
N LEU A 97 -4.80 21.90 19.41
CA LEU A 97 -4.99 21.61 20.84
C LEU A 97 -5.89 22.63 21.56
N ASP A 98 -6.01 23.84 21.03
CA ASP A 98 -6.83 24.90 21.62
C ASP A 98 -8.33 24.71 21.29
N THR A 99 -8.70 23.71 20.48
CA THR A 99 -10.07 23.43 20.07
C THR A 99 -10.54 22.03 20.45
N LEU A 100 -11.84 21.75 20.27
CA LEU A 100 -12.43 20.44 20.55
C LEU A 100 -12.10 19.46 19.42
N TRP A 101 -10.88 18.91 19.45
CA TRP A 101 -10.36 18.03 18.40
C TRP A 101 -10.85 16.57 18.51
N LEU A 102 -10.95 16.02 19.72
CA LEU A 102 -11.34 14.61 19.93
C LEU A 102 -12.72 14.26 19.35
N PRO A 103 -13.80 15.05 19.56
CA PRO A 103 -15.10 14.77 18.94
C PRO A 103 -15.10 14.80 17.42
N ARG A 104 -14.12 15.46 16.78
CA ARG A 104 -14.00 15.47 15.32
C ARG A 104 -13.47 14.14 14.79
N LEU A 105 -12.53 13.52 15.52
CA LEU A 105 -12.02 12.19 15.21
C LEU A 105 -13.08 11.11 15.41
N GLU A 106 -13.84 11.18 16.52
CA GLU A 106 -14.96 10.26 16.77
C GLU A 106 -16.01 10.37 15.65
N ARG A 107 -16.32 11.59 15.21
CA ARG A 107 -17.22 11.81 14.07
C ARG A 107 -16.67 11.23 12.77
N ALA A 108 -15.37 11.32 12.53
CA ALA A 108 -14.74 10.74 11.34
C ALA A 108 -14.82 9.21 11.34
N LEU A 109 -14.59 8.59 12.50
CA LEU A 109 -14.74 7.15 12.69
C LEU A 109 -16.20 6.71 12.48
N GLN A 110 -17.16 7.42 13.09
CA GLN A 110 -18.59 7.19 12.90
C GLN A 110 -19.00 7.33 11.41
N ALA A 111 -18.48 8.34 10.71
CA ALA A 111 -18.76 8.55 9.29
C ALA A 111 -18.22 7.41 8.42
N TRP A 112 -17.05 6.85 8.77
CA TRP A 112 -16.52 5.65 8.13
C TRP A 112 -17.45 4.45 8.33
N HIS A 113 -17.87 4.15 9.56
CA HIS A 113 -18.77 3.03 9.85
C HIS A 113 -20.14 3.20 9.17
N GLU A 114 -20.69 4.42 9.16
CA GLU A 114 -21.94 4.72 8.47
C GLU A 114 -21.83 4.55 6.95
N TRP A 115 -20.72 5.00 6.36
CA TRP A 115 -20.46 4.79 4.94
C TRP A 115 -20.33 3.30 4.63
N LEU A 116 -19.57 2.57 5.44
CA LEU A 116 -19.35 1.13 5.30
C LEU A 116 -20.68 0.36 5.40
N GLY A 117 -21.52 0.74 6.38
CA GLY A 117 -22.87 0.19 6.58
C GLY A 117 -23.85 0.41 5.43
N ARG A 118 -23.57 1.35 4.54
CA ARG A 118 -24.37 1.62 3.33
C ARG A 118 -23.85 0.87 2.11
N GLN A 119 -22.62 0.35 2.13
CA GLN A 119 -22.03 -0.32 0.97
C GLN A 119 -22.77 -1.61 0.63
N GLN A 120 -23.17 -1.74 -0.63
CA GLN A 120 -23.78 -2.93 -1.22
C GLN A 120 -22.70 -3.78 -1.90
N VAL A 121 -22.36 -4.92 -1.29
CA VAL A 121 -21.42 -5.90 -1.82
C VAL A 121 -22.18 -7.06 -2.46
N LEU A 122 -21.94 -7.33 -3.74
CA LEU A 122 -22.34 -8.60 -4.35
C LEU A 122 -21.21 -9.60 -4.24
N LEU A 123 -21.49 -10.75 -3.64
CA LEU A 123 -20.54 -11.87 -3.54
C LEU A 123 -20.92 -12.94 -4.57
N LEU A 124 -20.10 -13.14 -5.61
CA LEU A 124 -20.24 -14.23 -6.57
C LEU A 124 -19.44 -15.45 -6.10
N GLU A 125 -20.14 -16.47 -5.63
CA GLU A 125 -19.58 -17.72 -5.13
C GLU A 125 -20.62 -18.84 -5.28
N ASP A 126 -20.27 -19.88 -6.02
CA ASP A 126 -21.14 -21.01 -6.32
C ASP A 126 -21.21 -22.01 -5.16
N HIS A 127 -20.18 -22.08 -4.32
CA HIS A 127 -20.17 -22.98 -3.18
C HIS A 127 -20.95 -22.39 -1.99
N PRO A 128 -22.08 -23.00 -1.55
CA PRO A 128 -22.99 -22.40 -0.58
C PRO A 128 -22.34 -22.19 0.81
N PHE A 129 -21.50 -23.12 1.26
CA PHE A 129 -20.80 -23.00 2.54
C PHE A 129 -19.74 -21.88 2.54
N GLN A 130 -18.85 -21.86 1.54
CA GLN A 130 -17.83 -20.82 1.40
C GLN A 130 -18.48 -19.44 1.22
N GLY A 131 -19.51 -19.36 0.38
CA GLY A 131 -20.27 -18.13 0.16
C GLY A 131 -20.94 -17.62 1.43
N ALA A 132 -21.53 -18.49 2.24
CA ALA A 132 -22.12 -18.11 3.53
C ALA A 132 -21.06 -17.60 4.52
N GLN A 133 -19.89 -18.24 4.59
CA GLN A 133 -18.79 -17.83 5.47
C GLN A 133 -18.25 -16.45 5.07
N MET A 134 -17.93 -16.24 3.79
CA MET A 134 -17.43 -14.96 3.30
C MET A 134 -18.47 -13.85 3.43
N ALA A 135 -19.75 -14.15 3.17
CA ALA A 135 -20.83 -13.21 3.43
C ALA A 135 -20.95 -12.88 4.93
N GLY A 136 -20.72 -13.84 5.83
CA GLY A 136 -20.63 -13.59 7.28
C GLY A 136 -19.53 -12.58 7.61
N GLN A 137 -18.31 -12.82 7.14
CA GLN A 137 -17.17 -11.93 7.34
C GLN A 137 -17.43 -10.51 6.80
N ILE A 138 -18.06 -10.40 5.63
CA ILE A 138 -18.39 -9.07 5.05
C ILE A 138 -19.41 -8.32 5.91
N ARG A 139 -20.40 -9.01 6.47
CA ARG A 139 -21.38 -8.41 7.39
C ARG A 139 -20.75 -8.04 8.72
N GLU A 140 -19.82 -8.83 9.23
CA GLU A 140 -19.10 -8.54 10.48
C GLU A 140 -18.26 -7.26 10.38
N MET A 141 -17.73 -6.93 9.20
CA MET A 141 -17.11 -5.63 8.95
C MET A 141 -18.11 -4.46 8.94
N GLY A 142 -19.41 -4.74 8.82
CA GLY A 142 -20.49 -3.75 8.79
C GLY A 142 -21.14 -3.55 7.42
N ALA A 143 -20.58 -4.07 6.33
CA ALA A 143 -21.14 -3.88 4.98
C ALA A 143 -22.37 -4.78 4.70
N GLN A 144 -23.20 -4.37 3.75
CA GLN A 144 -24.33 -5.18 3.29
C GLN A 144 -23.85 -6.13 2.18
N VAL A 145 -24.30 -7.37 2.21
CA VAL A 145 -23.86 -8.38 1.23
C VAL A 145 -25.01 -9.26 0.75
N ALA A 146 -25.09 -9.41 -0.56
CA ALA A 146 -25.94 -10.40 -1.22
C ALA A 146 -25.06 -11.44 -1.92
N LEU A 147 -25.31 -12.71 -1.62
CA LEU A 147 -24.66 -13.86 -2.25
C LEU A 147 -25.40 -14.22 -3.55
N VAL A 148 -24.65 -14.31 -4.64
CA VAL A 148 -25.11 -14.79 -5.94
C VAL A 148 -24.25 -15.97 -6.37
N ARG A 149 -24.84 -16.94 -7.05
CA ARG A 149 -24.19 -18.24 -7.33
C ARG A 149 -23.78 -18.42 -8.78
N ASP A 150 -24.40 -17.67 -9.68
CA ASP A 150 -24.20 -17.80 -11.11
C ASP A 150 -24.40 -16.47 -11.85
N GLU A 151 -24.16 -16.52 -13.16
CA GLU A 151 -24.34 -15.40 -14.09
C GLU A 151 -25.75 -14.82 -14.06
N SER A 152 -26.78 -15.67 -13.94
CA SER A 152 -28.18 -15.25 -14.00
C SER A 152 -28.59 -14.50 -12.73
N GLU A 153 -28.17 -14.99 -11.56
CA GLU A 153 -28.37 -14.32 -10.28
C GLU A 153 -27.57 -13.01 -10.22
N LEU A 154 -26.32 -13.01 -10.69
CA LEU A 154 -25.48 -11.81 -10.77
C LEU A 154 -26.14 -10.73 -11.64
N ARG A 155 -26.59 -11.09 -12.84
CA ARG A 155 -27.28 -10.18 -13.76
C ARG A 155 -28.52 -9.57 -13.12
N ARG A 156 -29.36 -10.40 -12.50
CA ARG A 156 -30.58 -9.94 -11.82
C ARG A 156 -30.25 -9.01 -10.65
N ALA A 157 -29.22 -9.31 -9.87
CA ALA A 157 -28.81 -8.48 -8.73
C ALA A 157 -28.33 -7.09 -9.19
N LEU A 158 -27.54 -7.03 -10.26
CA LEU A 158 -27.07 -5.78 -10.87
C LEU A 158 -28.21 -4.95 -11.48
N GLU A 159 -29.29 -5.59 -11.95
CA GLU A 159 -30.49 -4.92 -12.46
C GLU A 159 -31.42 -4.40 -11.35
N THR A 160 -31.37 -5.02 -10.16
CA THR A 160 -32.31 -4.74 -9.06
C THR A 160 -31.95 -3.47 -8.29
N GLY A 161 -30.67 -3.09 -8.23
CA GLY A 161 -30.25 -1.91 -7.49
C GLY A 161 -28.78 -1.57 -7.66
N PRO A 162 -28.34 -0.43 -7.07
CA PRO A 162 -26.94 -0.03 -7.10
C PRO A 162 -26.08 -1.04 -6.32
N VAL A 163 -24.96 -1.41 -6.92
CA VAL A 163 -23.94 -2.27 -6.34
C VAL A 163 -22.67 -1.45 -6.25
N ASP A 164 -22.11 -1.35 -5.05
CA ASP A 164 -20.90 -0.57 -4.81
C ASP A 164 -19.65 -1.42 -5.05
N TRP A 165 -19.72 -2.73 -4.77
CA TRP A 165 -18.59 -3.65 -4.90
C TRP A 165 -19.04 -5.03 -5.37
N VAL A 166 -18.22 -5.67 -6.18
CA VAL A 166 -18.35 -7.10 -6.50
C VAL A 166 -17.15 -7.84 -5.96
N VAL A 167 -17.38 -8.84 -5.13
CA VAL A 167 -16.37 -9.81 -4.69
C VAL A 167 -16.67 -11.12 -5.41
N SER A 168 -15.72 -11.66 -6.16
CA SER A 168 -15.95 -12.85 -6.99
C SER A 168 -14.91 -13.91 -6.70
N ASP A 169 -15.34 -15.15 -6.49
CA ASP A 169 -14.45 -16.28 -6.70
C ASP A 169 -14.09 -16.37 -8.19
N LEU A 170 -12.85 -16.73 -8.47
CA LEU A 170 -12.32 -16.91 -9.82
C LEU A 170 -12.82 -18.23 -10.42
N ALA A 171 -12.82 -19.29 -9.62
CA ALA A 171 -13.20 -20.63 -10.06
C ALA A 171 -14.65 -20.93 -9.67
N LEU A 172 -15.56 -20.90 -10.64
CA LEU A 172 -16.97 -21.23 -10.43
C LEU A 172 -17.26 -22.65 -10.97
N ALA A 173 -18.24 -23.38 -10.43
CA ALA A 173 -18.53 -24.79 -10.77
C ALA A 173 -18.64 -25.10 -12.26
N HIS A 174 -19.16 -24.17 -13.06
CA HIS A 174 -19.46 -24.39 -14.48
C HIS A 174 -18.81 -23.36 -15.41
N ASP A 175 -18.16 -22.34 -14.86
CA ASP A 175 -17.51 -21.27 -15.63
C ASP A 175 -16.36 -20.62 -14.86
N ASP A 176 -15.71 -19.62 -15.46
CA ASP A 176 -14.70 -18.79 -14.81
C ASP A 176 -15.22 -17.35 -14.71
N ALA A 177 -14.95 -16.67 -13.59
CA ALA A 177 -15.27 -15.25 -13.42
C ALA A 177 -14.70 -14.38 -14.56
N ILE A 178 -13.59 -14.76 -15.17
CA ILE A 178 -13.04 -14.10 -16.36
C ILE A 178 -14.05 -14.05 -17.52
N ARG A 179 -14.85 -15.11 -17.71
CA ARG A 179 -15.91 -15.15 -18.72
C ARG A 179 -17.16 -14.43 -18.26
N VAL A 180 -17.64 -14.75 -17.06
CA VAL A 180 -18.88 -14.18 -16.50
C VAL A 180 -18.78 -12.66 -16.42
N LEU A 181 -17.73 -12.12 -15.79
CA LEU A 181 -17.53 -10.69 -15.58
C LEU A 181 -16.97 -9.97 -16.82
N GLY A 182 -16.16 -10.68 -17.62
CA GLY A 182 -15.45 -10.08 -18.74
C GLY A 182 -16.21 -10.07 -20.07
N ARG A 183 -17.31 -10.82 -20.20
CA ARG A 183 -18.07 -10.94 -21.47
C ARG A 183 -19.57 -11.01 -21.30
N GLU A 184 -20.06 -11.77 -20.33
CA GLU A 184 -21.49 -12.11 -20.24
C GLU A 184 -22.28 -11.05 -19.47
N VAL A 185 -21.71 -10.52 -18.40
CA VAL A 185 -22.33 -9.52 -17.54
C VAL A 185 -21.49 -8.24 -17.50
N LYS A 186 -22.12 -7.11 -17.82
CA LYS A 186 -21.44 -5.80 -17.74
C LYS A 186 -21.45 -5.30 -16.30
N VAL A 187 -20.31 -5.41 -15.62
CA VAL A 187 -20.12 -4.91 -14.26
C VAL A 187 -19.43 -3.55 -14.30
N THR A 188 -20.09 -2.52 -13.76
CA THR A 188 -19.50 -1.17 -13.61
C THR A 188 -18.91 -0.92 -12.22
N ALA A 189 -19.35 -1.70 -11.23
CA ALA A 189 -18.80 -1.66 -9.88
C ALA A 189 -17.34 -2.17 -9.88
N PRO A 190 -16.48 -1.62 -9.00
CA PRO A 190 -15.19 -2.21 -8.68
C PRO A 190 -15.28 -3.70 -8.32
N VAL A 191 -14.36 -4.49 -8.86
CA VAL A 191 -14.30 -5.94 -8.68
C VAL A 191 -13.09 -6.33 -7.83
N ILE A 192 -13.31 -7.21 -6.87
CA ILE A 192 -12.29 -7.87 -6.06
C ILE A 192 -12.34 -9.37 -6.37
N LEU A 193 -11.22 -9.93 -6.80
CA LEU A 193 -11.12 -11.35 -7.13
C LEU A 193 -10.60 -12.15 -5.94
N LEU A 194 -11.17 -13.33 -5.75
CA LEU A 194 -10.74 -14.34 -4.79
C LEU A 194 -10.39 -15.61 -5.55
N SER A 195 -9.37 -16.35 -5.12
CA SER A 195 -9.04 -17.64 -5.74
C SER A 195 -8.38 -18.58 -4.76
N GLY A 196 -8.64 -19.87 -4.88
CA GLY A 196 -7.87 -20.91 -4.18
C GLY A 196 -6.50 -21.20 -4.81
N HIS A 197 -6.14 -20.55 -5.92
CA HIS A 197 -4.87 -20.76 -6.63
C HIS A 197 -3.79 -19.76 -6.18
N ASP A 198 -2.53 -20.04 -6.53
CA ASP A 198 -1.39 -19.17 -6.23
C ASP A 198 -1.57 -17.75 -6.79
N GLN A 199 -1.03 -16.76 -6.07
CA GLN A 199 -1.19 -15.34 -6.39
C GLN A 199 -0.81 -14.97 -7.84
N SER A 200 0.15 -15.67 -8.45
CA SER A 200 0.55 -15.43 -9.85
C SER A 200 -0.57 -15.68 -10.86
N LEU A 201 -1.44 -16.67 -10.62
CA LEU A 201 -2.60 -16.96 -11.47
C LEU A 201 -3.72 -15.94 -11.23
N VAL A 202 -3.88 -15.52 -9.98
CA VAL A 202 -4.84 -14.51 -9.57
C VAL A 202 -4.54 -13.16 -10.21
N ASP A 203 -3.26 -12.76 -10.23
CA ASP A 203 -2.80 -11.53 -10.87
C ASP A 203 -3.00 -11.59 -12.40
N GLY A 204 -2.73 -12.74 -13.03
CA GLY A 204 -3.00 -12.95 -14.45
C GLY A 204 -4.49 -12.84 -14.80
N ALA A 205 -5.37 -13.40 -13.98
CA ALA A 205 -6.81 -13.28 -14.14
C ALA A 205 -7.31 -11.84 -14.01
N ALA A 206 -6.81 -11.12 -13.00
CA ALA A 206 -7.09 -9.70 -12.81
C ALA A 206 -6.71 -8.88 -14.05
N GLN A 207 -5.52 -9.12 -14.60
CA GLN A 207 -5.04 -8.43 -15.80
C GLN A 207 -5.95 -8.71 -17.02
N LEU A 208 -6.37 -9.97 -17.22
CA LEU A 208 -7.27 -10.33 -18.32
C LEU A 208 -8.64 -9.67 -18.21
N LEU A 209 -9.17 -9.52 -17.00
CA LEU A 209 -10.44 -8.82 -16.74
C LEU A 209 -10.32 -7.32 -16.94
N SER A 210 -9.22 -6.71 -16.48
CA SER A 210 -8.91 -5.29 -16.72
C SER A 210 -8.81 -4.97 -18.21
N LEU A 211 -8.17 -5.83 -19.01
CA LEU A 211 -8.12 -5.69 -20.48
C LEU A 211 -9.50 -5.75 -21.14
N ARG A 212 -10.51 -6.32 -20.47
CA ARG A 212 -11.90 -6.38 -20.93
C ARG A 212 -12.75 -5.22 -20.39
N GLY A 213 -12.14 -4.25 -19.72
CA GLY A 213 -12.82 -3.06 -19.21
C GLY A 213 -13.50 -3.25 -17.87
N VAL A 214 -13.23 -4.35 -17.16
CA VAL A 214 -13.69 -4.56 -15.78
C VAL A 214 -12.73 -3.83 -14.84
N LYS A 215 -13.26 -3.03 -13.90
CA LYS A 215 -12.42 -2.33 -12.92
C LYS A 215 -12.02 -3.27 -11.79
N VAL A 216 -10.94 -4.02 -11.97
CA VAL A 216 -10.40 -4.89 -10.90
C VAL A 216 -9.54 -4.05 -9.96
N VAL A 217 -9.97 -3.91 -8.71
CA VAL A 217 -9.30 -3.10 -7.66
C VAL A 217 -8.48 -3.93 -6.68
N GLY A 218 -8.65 -5.26 -6.70
CA GLY A 218 -7.96 -6.18 -5.80
C GLY A 218 -8.10 -7.61 -6.26
N ALA A 219 -7.10 -8.43 -5.95
CA ALA A 219 -7.08 -9.84 -6.28
C ALA A 219 -6.31 -10.60 -5.19
N PHE A 220 -6.98 -11.54 -4.52
CA PHE A 220 -6.48 -12.19 -3.32
C PHE A 220 -6.64 -13.71 -3.37
N THR A 221 -5.74 -14.40 -2.67
CA THR A 221 -5.91 -15.82 -2.36
C THR A 221 -6.96 -16.01 -1.28
N LYS A 222 -7.76 -17.07 -1.36
CA LYS A 222 -8.66 -17.53 -0.29
C LYS A 222 -7.83 -18.02 0.91
N PRO A 223 -8.33 -17.88 2.16
CA PRO A 223 -9.63 -17.35 2.55
C PRO A 223 -9.72 -15.82 2.41
N LEU A 224 -10.96 -15.29 2.36
CA LEU A 224 -11.18 -13.85 2.37
C LEU A 224 -10.63 -13.26 3.69
N ASP A 225 -9.69 -12.33 3.53
CA ASP A 225 -9.01 -11.63 4.63
C ASP A 225 -9.53 -10.19 4.73
N THR A 226 -10.29 -9.92 5.79
CA THR A 226 -10.93 -8.61 6.04
C THR A 226 -9.89 -7.49 6.18
N HIS A 227 -8.68 -7.79 6.67
CA HIS A 227 -7.59 -6.83 6.79
C HIS A 227 -7.06 -6.35 5.42
N ARG A 228 -7.32 -7.12 4.35
CA ARG A 228 -7.00 -6.69 2.97
C ARG A 228 -8.15 -5.97 2.30
N LEU A 229 -9.37 -6.32 2.68
CA LEU A 229 -10.58 -5.74 2.10
C LEU A 229 -10.81 -4.32 2.63
N LEU A 230 -10.67 -4.10 3.94
CA LEU A 230 -10.90 -2.80 4.58
C LEU A 230 -10.05 -1.66 4.00
N PRO A 231 -8.74 -1.82 3.71
CA PRO A 231 -7.95 -0.79 3.02
C PRO A 231 -8.46 -0.43 1.62
N LEU A 232 -9.00 -1.40 0.86
CA LEU A 232 -9.59 -1.11 -0.46
C LEU A 232 -10.88 -0.31 -0.31
N LEU A 233 -11.71 -0.67 0.67
CA LEU A 233 -12.94 0.05 0.97
C LEU A 233 -12.63 1.47 1.48
N LEU A 234 -11.59 1.64 2.30
CA LEU A 234 -11.15 2.96 2.78
C LEU A 234 -10.76 3.89 1.63
N ARG A 235 -10.05 3.37 0.63
CA ARG A 235 -9.76 4.14 -0.61
C ARG A 235 -11.04 4.54 -1.35
N GLY A 236 -12.03 3.65 -1.38
CA GLY A 236 -13.36 3.96 -1.92
C GLY A 236 -14.06 5.09 -1.16
N TYR A 237 -13.96 5.08 0.18
CA TYR A 237 -14.53 6.10 1.07
C TYR A 237 -13.84 7.47 0.92
N GLU A 238 -12.52 7.46 0.90
CA GLU A 238 -11.70 8.65 0.64
C GLU A 238 -12.08 9.27 -0.71
N GLY A 239 -12.36 8.41 -1.69
CA GLY A 239 -12.68 8.76 -3.07
C GLY A 239 -11.43 8.73 -3.94
N ALA A 240 -11.58 8.91 -5.25
CA ALA A 240 -10.41 9.18 -6.08
C ALA A 240 -9.67 10.37 -5.47
N PRO A 241 -8.35 10.27 -5.21
CA PRO A 241 -7.60 11.41 -4.71
C PRO A 241 -7.92 12.61 -5.60
N ALA A 242 -8.20 13.76 -4.98
CA ALA A 242 -8.44 15.00 -5.72
C ALA A 242 -7.38 15.11 -6.84
N PRO A 243 -7.77 15.41 -8.10
CA PRO A 243 -6.90 15.25 -9.25
C PRO A 243 -5.73 16.24 -9.15
N HIS A 244 -4.69 15.84 -8.43
CA HIS A 244 -3.50 16.61 -8.16
C HIS A 244 -2.30 15.75 -8.52
N LEU A 245 -1.98 15.87 -9.81
CA LEU A 245 -0.87 15.27 -10.53
C LEU A 245 -0.92 13.75 -10.52
N ARG A 246 -0.75 13.14 -11.69
CA ARG A 246 -0.42 11.71 -11.77
C ARG A 246 0.65 11.45 -10.70
N PRO A 247 0.49 10.45 -9.83
CA PRO A 247 1.60 10.02 -9.00
C PRO A 247 2.79 9.87 -9.93
N PRO A 248 3.96 10.44 -9.59
CA PRO A 248 5.10 10.32 -10.48
C PRO A 248 5.26 8.81 -10.75
N GLN A 249 5.53 8.45 -12.01
CA GLN A 249 5.76 7.05 -12.45
C GLN A 249 7.03 6.43 -11.81
N SER A 250 7.49 7.06 -10.72
CA SER A 250 8.75 6.95 -10.05
C SER A 250 8.68 7.60 -8.66
N ARG A 251 9.13 6.90 -7.63
CA ARG A 251 9.36 7.40 -6.27
C ARG A 251 10.83 7.75 -6.05
N ARG A 252 11.13 8.66 -5.14
CA ARG A 252 12.51 9.12 -4.91
C ARG A 252 13.02 8.62 -3.57
N VAL A 253 13.95 7.68 -3.62
CA VAL A 253 14.73 7.25 -2.46
C VAL A 253 15.69 8.37 -2.11
N ARG A 254 15.54 8.95 -0.92
CA ARG A 254 16.30 10.11 -0.46
C ARG A 254 16.71 9.95 1.00
N SER A 255 17.87 10.49 1.36
CA SER A 255 18.26 10.60 2.77
C SER A 255 17.42 11.65 3.50
N TRP A 256 17.44 11.65 4.83
CA TRP A 256 16.85 12.71 5.65
C TRP A 256 17.48 14.09 5.37
N ALA A 257 18.76 14.12 4.97
CA ALA A 257 19.43 15.33 4.53
C ALA A 257 18.97 15.84 3.14
N GLY A 258 18.05 15.13 2.47
CA GLY A 258 17.51 15.48 1.17
C GLY A 258 18.32 14.99 -0.04
N GLU A 259 19.39 14.21 0.19
CA GLU A 259 20.19 13.66 -0.91
C GLU A 259 19.44 12.52 -1.59
N ILE A 260 19.24 12.60 -2.91
CA ILE A 260 18.50 11.57 -3.65
C ILE A 260 19.45 10.40 -3.97
N ALA A 261 19.27 9.27 -3.28
CA ALA A 261 19.98 8.03 -3.52
C ALA A 261 19.53 7.35 -4.83
N GLY A 262 18.28 7.56 -5.23
CA GLY A 262 17.82 7.14 -6.55
C GLY A 262 16.31 7.28 -6.75
N VAL A 263 15.87 6.74 -7.89
CA VAL A 263 14.50 6.89 -8.37
C VAL A 263 13.93 5.50 -8.64
N LEU A 264 13.03 5.05 -7.77
CA LEU A 264 12.31 3.78 -7.88
C LEU A 264 11.15 3.92 -8.84
N GLY A 265 11.20 3.27 -9.99
CA GLY A 265 10.15 3.42 -10.99
C GLY A 265 10.16 2.31 -12.03
N ARG A 266 9.41 2.54 -13.10
CA ARG A 266 9.37 1.60 -14.23
C ARG A 266 10.68 1.61 -15.01
N PRO A 267 11.00 0.53 -15.75
CA PRO A 267 12.14 0.50 -16.67
C PRO A 267 12.10 1.63 -17.72
N ASP A 268 10.92 2.12 -18.11
CA ASP A 268 10.71 3.19 -19.08
C ASP A 268 10.57 4.60 -18.47
N ALA A 269 10.57 4.72 -17.14
CA ALA A 269 10.43 6.01 -16.48
C ALA A 269 11.69 6.89 -16.70
N PRO A 270 11.56 8.19 -17.00
CA PRO A 270 12.72 9.06 -17.16
C PRO A 270 13.41 9.30 -15.80
N VAL A 271 14.70 8.96 -15.70
CA VAL A 271 15.53 9.25 -14.52
C VAL A 271 16.56 10.32 -14.89
N PRO A 272 16.51 11.52 -14.27
CA PRO A 272 17.51 12.55 -14.52
C PRO A 272 18.90 12.07 -14.08
N ALA A 273 19.88 12.12 -14.99
CA ALA A 273 21.28 11.94 -14.61
C ALA A 273 21.68 13.05 -13.61
N PRO A 274 22.45 12.75 -12.55
CA PRO A 274 23.21 11.52 -12.29
C PRO A 274 22.51 10.50 -11.36
N LEU A 275 21.18 10.59 -11.18
CA LEU A 275 20.46 9.78 -10.19
C LEU A 275 20.46 8.29 -10.56
N SER A 276 20.55 7.44 -9.53
CA SER A 276 20.47 5.98 -9.72
C SER A 276 19.06 5.55 -10.04
N ARG A 277 18.87 4.65 -11.02
CA ARG A 277 17.55 4.04 -11.30
C ARG A 277 17.35 2.82 -10.41
N TRP A 278 16.24 2.79 -9.68
CA TRP A 278 15.85 1.65 -8.86
C TRP A 278 14.69 0.90 -9.55
N LEU A 279 14.85 -0.40 -9.77
CA LEU A 279 13.92 -1.22 -10.56
C LEU A 279 13.45 -2.43 -9.77
N LEU A 280 12.15 -2.69 -9.77
CA LEU A 280 11.61 -3.92 -9.19
C LEU A 280 12.05 -5.12 -10.04
N LEU A 281 12.60 -6.16 -9.41
CA LEU A 281 12.99 -7.37 -10.11
C LEU A 281 11.82 -8.00 -10.89
N ALA A 282 10.63 -7.98 -10.30
CA ALA A 282 9.43 -8.53 -10.91
C ALA A 282 8.91 -7.76 -12.13
N SER A 283 9.33 -6.51 -12.35
CA SER A 283 8.94 -5.74 -13.54
C SER A 283 9.90 -5.93 -14.72
N LEU A 284 10.94 -6.75 -14.54
CA LEU A 284 11.96 -6.99 -15.54
C LEU A 284 11.69 -8.27 -16.33
N ASP A 285 12.15 -8.26 -17.58
CA ASP A 285 12.20 -9.48 -18.37
C ASP A 285 13.16 -10.48 -17.74
N LYS A 286 12.89 -11.77 -17.93
CA LYS A 286 13.74 -12.86 -17.42
C LYS A 286 15.07 -12.95 -18.18
N GLU A 287 15.13 -12.37 -19.37
CA GLU A 287 16.34 -12.37 -20.20
C GLU A 287 17.29 -11.22 -19.86
N TRP A 288 18.49 -11.59 -19.40
CA TRP A 288 19.58 -10.64 -19.09
C TRP A 288 19.96 -9.74 -20.28
N SER A 289 19.86 -10.23 -21.51
CA SER A 289 20.19 -9.49 -22.73
C SER A 289 19.40 -8.18 -22.86
N ALA A 290 18.09 -8.23 -22.59
CA ALA A 290 17.20 -7.05 -22.65
C ALA A 290 17.56 -6.02 -21.58
N LEU A 291 17.81 -6.51 -20.36
CA LEU A 291 18.16 -5.68 -19.21
C LEU A 291 19.56 -5.06 -19.37
N ARG A 292 20.52 -5.81 -19.93
CA ARG A 292 21.86 -5.31 -20.25
C ARG A 292 21.81 -4.20 -21.30
N GLN A 293 20.98 -4.32 -22.33
CA GLN A 293 20.82 -3.29 -23.36
C GLN A 293 20.25 -1.98 -22.77
N GLN A 294 19.38 -2.09 -21.76
CA GLN A 294 18.89 -0.93 -20.98
C GLN A 294 19.96 -0.37 -20.03
N ALA A 295 20.80 -1.23 -19.45
CA ALA A 295 21.86 -0.83 -18.52
C ALA A 295 23.09 -0.22 -19.20
N GLU A 296 23.39 -0.57 -20.46
CA GLU A 296 24.61 -0.14 -21.18
C GLU A 296 24.64 1.38 -21.51
N GLY A 297 23.58 2.13 -21.23
CA GLY A 297 23.52 3.59 -21.43
C GLY A 297 23.33 4.43 -20.17
N GLU A 298 23.10 3.81 -19.01
CA GLU A 298 22.69 4.50 -17.79
C GLU A 298 23.69 4.28 -16.65
N GLY A 299 23.79 5.23 -15.72
CA GLY A 299 24.78 5.24 -14.64
C GLY A 299 24.60 4.13 -13.59
N ARG A 300 24.62 4.49 -12.30
CA ARG A 300 24.35 3.53 -11.22
C ARG A 300 22.88 3.09 -11.26
N TRP A 301 22.61 1.83 -10.92
CA TRP A 301 21.26 1.27 -10.89
C TRP A 301 21.15 0.26 -9.76
N THR A 302 19.94 0.13 -9.21
CA THR A 302 19.63 -0.71 -8.06
C THR A 302 18.48 -1.64 -8.41
N LEU A 303 18.66 -2.95 -8.19
CA LEU A 303 17.55 -3.90 -8.28
C LEU A 303 16.89 -4.08 -6.93
N VAL A 304 15.59 -3.79 -6.87
CA VAL A 304 14.74 -3.98 -5.70
C VAL A 304 14.08 -5.35 -5.77
N ILE A 305 14.49 -6.21 -4.86
CA ILE A 305 13.99 -7.58 -4.70
C ILE A 305 12.88 -7.57 -3.66
N ARG A 306 11.82 -8.34 -3.87
CA ARG A 306 10.77 -8.58 -2.88
C ARG A 306 10.89 -10.02 -2.39
N SER A 307 10.57 -10.27 -1.12
CA SER A 307 10.60 -11.64 -0.59
C SER A 307 9.68 -12.61 -1.37
N ARG A 308 8.54 -12.11 -1.87
CA ARG A 308 7.61 -12.83 -2.76
C ARG A 308 8.13 -13.11 -4.18
N ASP A 309 9.28 -12.54 -4.56
CA ASP A 309 9.88 -12.88 -5.84
C ASP A 309 10.48 -14.30 -5.81
N GLU A 310 10.52 -14.93 -4.62
CA GLU A 310 10.99 -16.29 -4.36
C GLU A 310 12.35 -16.55 -5.01
N LEU A 311 13.25 -15.57 -4.86
CA LEU A 311 14.50 -15.52 -5.59
C LEU A 311 15.31 -16.82 -5.43
N LEU A 312 15.31 -17.40 -4.21
CA LEU A 312 16.08 -18.60 -3.90
C LEU A 312 15.44 -19.89 -4.43
N SER A 313 14.14 -19.86 -4.72
CA SER A 313 13.38 -20.99 -5.28
C SER A 313 13.32 -20.96 -6.81
N HIS A 314 13.60 -19.80 -7.44
CA HIS A 314 13.59 -19.61 -8.88
C HIS A 314 15.00 -19.32 -9.44
N PRO A 315 15.71 -20.35 -9.96
CA PRO A 315 17.09 -20.21 -10.43
C PRO A 315 17.28 -19.12 -11.50
N GLU A 316 16.29 -18.93 -12.37
CA GLU A 316 16.31 -17.89 -13.42
C GLU A 316 16.38 -16.48 -12.82
N ARG A 317 15.54 -16.20 -11.81
CA ARG A 317 15.50 -14.89 -11.12
C ARG A 317 16.74 -14.67 -10.25
N PHE A 318 17.21 -15.72 -9.59
CA PHE A 318 18.47 -15.69 -8.85
C PHE A 318 19.65 -15.35 -9.75
N SER A 319 19.73 -16.02 -10.90
CA SER A 319 20.75 -15.78 -11.92
C SER A 319 20.70 -14.34 -12.41
N LEU A 320 19.50 -13.81 -12.70
CA LEU A 320 19.31 -12.43 -13.14
C LEU A 320 19.83 -11.42 -12.10
N ALA A 321 19.49 -11.60 -10.83
CA ALA A 321 19.95 -10.72 -9.75
C ALA A 321 21.48 -10.76 -9.58
N LEU A 322 22.10 -11.95 -9.68
CA LEU A 322 23.56 -12.08 -9.63
C LEU A 322 24.25 -11.47 -10.85
N GLN A 323 23.70 -11.67 -12.06
CA GLN A 323 24.24 -11.09 -13.29
C GLN A 323 24.18 -9.56 -13.24
N ALA A 324 23.09 -8.99 -12.75
CA ALA A 324 22.97 -7.56 -12.51
C ALA A 324 24.00 -7.06 -11.50
N ARG A 325 24.20 -7.79 -10.40
CA ARG A 325 25.22 -7.44 -9.41
C ARG A 325 26.63 -7.47 -10.00
N LEU A 326 26.97 -8.48 -10.81
CA LEU A 326 28.25 -8.57 -11.51
C LEU A 326 28.45 -7.45 -12.53
N ALA A 327 27.36 -6.95 -13.13
CA ALA A 327 27.37 -5.79 -14.01
C ALA A 327 27.41 -4.44 -13.26
N GLY A 328 27.53 -4.46 -11.93
CA GLY A 328 27.67 -3.26 -11.10
C GLY A 328 26.38 -2.70 -10.53
N ALA A 329 25.24 -3.39 -10.66
CA ALA A 329 24.01 -2.98 -9.99
C ALA A 329 24.13 -3.17 -8.47
N SER A 330 23.55 -2.25 -7.72
CA SER A 330 23.28 -2.45 -6.28
C SER A 330 22.05 -3.33 -6.12
N LEU A 331 21.96 -4.06 -5.00
CA LEU A 331 20.77 -4.83 -4.66
C LEU A 331 20.10 -4.18 -3.44
N ALA A 332 18.78 -4.08 -3.48
CA ALA A 332 17.96 -3.65 -2.37
C ALA A 332 16.86 -4.68 -2.10
N LEU A 333 16.43 -4.80 -0.85
CA LEU A 333 15.31 -5.65 -0.47
C LEU A 333 14.13 -4.78 -0.01
N PHE A 334 12.95 -5.03 -0.54
CA PHE A 334 11.71 -4.41 -0.10
C PHE A 334 10.96 -5.34 0.85
N VAL A 335 10.60 -4.80 2.02
CA VAL A 335 9.83 -5.46 3.07
C VAL A 335 8.63 -4.58 3.42
N ASP A 336 7.44 -5.16 3.49
CA ASP A 336 6.17 -4.42 3.74
C ASP A 336 5.29 -5.11 4.78
N SER A 337 5.72 -6.26 5.31
CA SER A 337 5.04 -6.97 6.39
C SER A 337 6.02 -7.87 7.13
N ARG A 338 5.63 -8.39 8.30
CA ARG A 338 6.48 -9.28 9.12
C ARG A 338 6.86 -10.56 8.38
N GLU A 339 5.97 -11.06 7.54
CA GLU A 339 6.14 -12.29 6.75
C GLU A 339 7.05 -12.07 5.55
N THR A 340 7.19 -10.82 5.10
CA THR A 340 8.17 -10.47 4.07
C THR A 340 9.59 -10.31 4.64
N LEU A 341 9.79 -10.41 5.96
CA LEU A 341 11.14 -10.38 6.54
C LEU A 341 11.87 -11.68 6.21
N SER A 342 12.87 -11.60 5.33
CA SER A 342 13.68 -12.75 4.93
C SER A 342 15.11 -12.62 5.42
N PHE A 343 15.39 -13.21 6.58
CA PHE A 343 16.76 -13.36 7.07
C PHE A 343 17.61 -14.17 6.09
N GLU A 344 17.01 -15.11 5.36
CA GLU A 344 17.75 -15.90 4.37
C GLU A 344 18.24 -15.03 3.19
N LEU A 345 17.40 -14.16 2.63
CA LEU A 345 17.84 -13.23 1.57
C LEU A 345 18.87 -12.24 2.11
N LEU A 346 18.67 -11.73 3.34
CA LEU A 346 19.63 -10.85 4.01
C LEU A 346 20.98 -11.55 4.23
N GLU A 347 20.97 -12.85 4.50
CA GLU A 347 22.20 -13.61 4.70
C GLU A 347 22.92 -13.96 3.40
N ARG A 348 22.18 -14.29 2.35
CA ARG A 348 22.73 -14.87 1.11
C ARG A 348 23.03 -13.85 0.02
N LEU A 349 22.45 -12.64 0.08
CA LEU A 349 22.63 -11.62 -0.95
C LEU A 349 23.45 -10.43 -0.45
N PRO A 350 24.30 -9.83 -1.30
CA PRO A 350 25.01 -8.61 -0.97
C PRO A 350 24.10 -7.38 -1.11
N LEU A 351 23.10 -7.29 -0.23
CA LEU A 351 22.16 -6.16 -0.18
C LEU A 351 22.89 -4.89 0.29
N GLU A 352 22.59 -3.76 -0.34
CA GLU A 352 23.12 -2.43 0.02
C GLU A 352 22.04 -1.53 0.64
N ALA A 353 20.76 -1.86 0.44
CA ALA A 353 19.65 -1.10 1.00
C ALA A 353 18.44 -1.98 1.33
N ILE A 354 17.67 -1.56 2.33
CA ILE A 354 16.36 -2.11 2.66
C ILE A 354 15.32 -0.98 2.51
N LEU A 355 14.29 -1.24 1.71
CA LEU A 355 13.11 -0.38 1.61
C LEU A 355 12.03 -0.97 2.51
N VAL A 356 11.64 -0.22 3.54
CA VAL A 356 10.60 -0.61 4.49
C VAL A 356 9.30 0.07 4.11
N GLY A 357 8.25 -0.71 3.88
CA GLY A 357 6.93 -0.25 3.48
C GLY A 357 6.12 0.38 4.62
N SER A 358 5.11 1.18 4.27
CA SER A 358 4.34 1.99 5.23
C SER A 358 3.56 1.14 6.23
N ARG A 359 3.22 -0.11 5.89
CA ARG A 359 2.52 -1.04 6.78
C ARG A 359 3.36 -1.49 7.98
N LEU A 360 4.68 -1.44 7.87
CA LEU A 360 5.58 -1.79 8.96
C LEU A 360 5.79 -0.63 9.94
N LEU A 361 5.39 0.61 9.60
CA LEU A 361 5.62 1.79 10.44
C LEU A 361 5.05 1.64 11.87
N PRO A 362 3.78 1.22 12.08
CA PRO A 362 3.25 1.05 13.43
C PRO A 362 3.98 -0.03 14.22
N LEU A 363 4.50 -1.06 13.54
CA LEU A 363 5.22 -2.17 14.16
C LEU A 363 6.63 -1.80 14.60
N LEU A 364 7.28 -0.88 13.90
CA LEU A 364 8.59 -0.37 14.29
C LEU A 364 8.54 0.33 15.64
N GLU A 365 7.43 0.94 16.02
CA GLU A 365 7.28 1.57 17.33
C GLU A 365 7.10 0.56 18.47
N GLN A 366 6.58 -0.63 18.15
CA GLN A 366 6.30 -1.70 19.11
C GLN A 366 7.47 -2.68 19.31
N GLY A 367 8.49 -2.62 18.45
CA GLY A 367 9.69 -3.46 18.52
C GLY A 367 9.45 -4.93 18.11
N GLY A 368 10.41 -5.81 18.44
CA GLY A 368 10.30 -7.27 18.23
C GLY A 368 11.12 -7.81 17.05
N LEU A 369 10.56 -8.77 16.29
CA LEU A 369 11.25 -9.43 15.17
C LEU A 369 11.73 -8.44 14.10
N ILE A 370 10.92 -7.41 13.83
CA ILE A 370 11.25 -6.34 12.87
C ILE A 370 12.50 -5.57 13.33
N GLU A 371 12.59 -5.22 14.61
CA GLU A 371 13.76 -4.53 15.19
C GLU A 371 15.02 -5.38 14.99
N HIS A 372 14.94 -6.68 15.32
CA HIS A 372 16.06 -7.60 15.16
C HIS A 372 16.50 -7.77 13.69
N PHE A 373 15.53 -7.82 12.77
CA PHE A 373 15.82 -7.87 11.34
C PHE A 373 16.55 -6.61 10.86
N LEU A 374 16.09 -5.43 11.30
CA LEU A 374 16.70 -4.16 10.92
C LEU A 374 18.08 -3.95 11.57
N GLU A 375 18.27 -4.35 12.83
CA GLU A 375 19.58 -4.42 13.48
C GLU A 375 20.53 -5.28 12.67
N ARG A 376 20.09 -6.49 12.29
CA ARG A 376 20.91 -7.39 11.48
C ARG A 376 21.23 -6.81 10.10
N ALA A 377 20.30 -6.10 9.49
CA ALA A 377 20.53 -5.42 8.21
C ALA A 377 21.57 -4.31 8.34
N ARG A 378 21.53 -3.53 9.43
CA ARG A 378 22.54 -2.51 9.73
C ARG A 378 23.92 -3.11 9.99
N ASP A 379 24.00 -4.22 10.73
CA ASP A 379 25.27 -4.95 10.95
C ASP A 379 25.92 -5.39 9.64
N LYS A 380 25.12 -5.66 8.61
CA LYS A 380 25.57 -5.98 7.25
C LYS A 380 25.90 -4.76 6.40
N GLY A 381 25.74 -3.55 6.92
CA GLY A 381 25.97 -2.30 6.21
C GLY A 381 24.85 -1.93 5.25
N CYS A 382 23.64 -2.49 5.40
CA CYS A 382 22.50 -2.09 4.59
C CYS A 382 21.96 -0.73 5.05
N ARG A 383 21.64 0.12 4.08
CA ARG A 383 20.99 1.42 4.31
C ARG A 383 19.49 1.26 4.37
N LEU A 384 18.85 1.78 5.42
CA LEU A 384 17.42 1.60 5.63
C LEU A 384 16.65 2.84 5.18
N TYR A 385 15.60 2.65 4.38
CA TYR A 385 14.71 3.73 3.95
C TYR A 385 13.26 3.41 4.27
N LEU A 386 12.52 4.38 4.79
CA LEU A 386 11.09 4.26 5.11
C LEU A 386 10.19 4.71 3.97
N ASP A 387 9.07 4.03 3.76
CA ASP A 387 8.02 4.46 2.85
C ASP A 387 7.27 5.62 3.48
N ASP A 388 7.63 6.82 3.04
CA ASP A 388 7.02 8.06 3.48
C ASP A 388 6.73 8.92 2.23
N PRO A 389 5.71 8.52 1.45
CA PRO A 389 5.46 9.10 0.14
C PRO A 389 5.02 10.57 0.22
N TYR A 390 4.58 11.00 1.41
CA TYR A 390 4.11 12.35 1.70
C TYR A 390 5.12 13.15 2.53
N GLY A 391 6.22 12.54 2.96
CA GLY A 391 7.23 13.23 3.73
C GLY A 391 6.78 13.65 5.13
N LEU A 392 5.88 12.88 5.75
CA LEU A 392 5.19 13.19 7.00
C LEU A 392 5.96 12.76 8.26
N LEU A 393 6.93 11.86 8.14
CA LEU A 393 7.60 11.26 9.29
C LEU A 393 8.64 12.21 9.92
N ASP A 394 8.87 12.05 11.23
CA ASP A 394 9.89 12.77 12.01
C ASP A 394 11.30 12.24 11.73
N ASP A 395 12.12 13.07 11.08
CA ASP A 395 13.43 12.67 10.57
C ASP A 395 14.38 12.32 11.74
N GLU A 396 14.32 13.03 12.87
CA GLU A 396 15.20 12.83 14.02
C GLU A 396 14.93 11.48 14.71
N VAL A 397 13.65 11.14 14.89
CA VAL A 397 13.24 9.86 15.50
C VAL A 397 13.74 8.67 14.68
N TRP A 398 13.58 8.73 13.36
CA TRP A 398 13.94 7.62 12.49
C TRP A 398 15.45 7.56 12.23
N LEU A 399 16.13 8.70 12.18
CA LEU A 399 17.59 8.77 12.16
C LEU A 399 18.18 8.12 13.43
N ALA A 400 17.63 8.41 14.61
CA ALA A 400 18.06 7.80 15.86
C ALA A 400 17.86 6.26 15.88
N ARG A 401 16.87 5.76 15.12
CA ARG A 401 16.62 4.33 14.91
C ARG A 401 17.43 3.70 13.78
N GLY A 402 18.37 4.46 13.21
CA GLY A 402 19.30 3.98 12.19
C GLY A 402 18.73 3.93 10.77
N PHE A 403 17.65 4.67 10.49
CA PHE A 403 17.19 4.89 9.12
C PHE A 403 17.97 6.03 8.48
N GLU A 404 18.36 5.85 7.22
CA GLU A 404 19.10 6.84 6.45
C GLU A 404 18.18 7.84 5.75
N GLY A 405 16.92 7.45 5.48
CA GLY A 405 15.98 8.32 4.81
C GLY A 405 14.63 7.69 4.49
N ARG A 406 13.99 8.19 3.44
CA ARG A 406 12.68 7.77 2.94
C ARG A 406 12.63 7.52 1.44
N TRP A 407 11.60 6.84 0.94
CA TRP A 407 11.44 6.56 -0.48
C TRP A 407 10.04 6.81 -1.05
#